data_AF-A0A8T9Q8W1-F1
#
_entry.id   AF-A0A8T9Q8W1-F1
#
_cell.length_a   1.000
_cell.length_b   1.000
_cell.length_c   1.000
_cell.angle_alpha   90.00
_cell.angle_beta   90.00
_cell.angle_gamma   90.00
#
_symmetry.space_group_name_H-M   'P 1'
#
loop_
_entity.id
_entity.type
_entity.pdbx_description
1 polymer ?
#
loop_
_entity_poly.entity_id
_entity_poly.type
_entity_poly.pdbx_seq_one_letter_code
_entity_poly.pdbx_strand_id
1 'polypeptide(L)' 'MTREINQLNAVARDECQQAGVAYVDITGLTRIAAGDASEFAPDGLHYSGKHMQKWAQQALLTVKTLL' A
#
# COMPACT_ATOMS: atom_id res chain seq x y z
N MET A 1 -12.50 -0.73 -2.53
CA MET A 1 -11.76 0.53 -2.30
C MET A 1 -12.53 1.67 -2.92
N THR A 2 -12.77 2.73 -2.16
CA THR A 2 -13.70 3.81 -2.54
C THR A 2 -13.03 4.86 -3.41
N ARG A 3 -13.82 5.81 -3.92
CA ARG A 3 -13.33 6.94 -4.73
C ARG A 3 -12.40 7.84 -3.92
N GLU A 4 -12.73 8.08 -2.66
CA GLU A 4 -11.98 8.95 -1.74
C GLU A 4 -10.56 8.41 -1.52
N ILE A 5 -10.39 7.11 -1.33
CA ILE A 5 -9.05 6.50 -1.17
C ILE A 5 -8.24 6.62 -2.47
N ASN A 6 -8.87 6.49 -3.64
CA ASN A 6 -8.16 6.68 -4.90
C ASN A 6 -7.67 8.12 -5.07
N GLN A 7 -8.49 9.10 -4.67
CA GLN A 7 -8.12 10.52 -4.71
C GLN A 7 -7.00 10.82 -3.71
N LEU A 8 -7.09 10.29 -2.49
CA LEU A 8 -6.05 10.43 -1.48
C LEU A 8 -4.72 9.84 -1.96
N ASN A 9 -4.73 8.63 -2.54
CA ASN A 9 -3.52 7.98 -3.04
C ASN A 9 -2.91 8.74 -4.22
N ALA A 10 -3.74 9.33 -5.10
CA ALA A 10 -3.26 10.17 -6.18
C ALA A 10 -2.53 11.42 -5.63
N VAL A 11 -3.15 12.13 -4.68
CA VAL A 11 -2.52 13.29 -4.03
C VAL A 11 -1.23 12.88 -3.31
N ALA A 12 -1.25 11.80 -2.53
CA ALA A 12 -0.07 11.33 -1.80
C ALA A 12 1.11 11.00 -2.74
N ARG A 13 0.83 10.38 -3.90
CA ARG A 13 1.85 10.12 -4.92
C ARG A 13 2.42 11.42 -5.49
N ASP A 14 1.55 12.37 -5.82
CA ASP A 14 1.95 13.65 -6.41
C ASP A 14 2.76 14.50 -5.41
N GLU A 15 2.42 14.47 -4.11
CA GLU A 15 3.20 15.11 -3.04
C GLU A 15 4.57 14.45 -2.84
N CYS A 16 4.64 13.11 -2.84
CA CYS A 16 5.91 12.39 -2.78
C CYS A 16 6.83 12.76 -3.96
N GLN A 17 6.28 12.86 -5.17
CA GLN A 17 7.02 13.29 -6.35
C GLN A 17 7.57 14.72 -6.19
N GLN A 18 6.76 15.66 -5.72
CA GLN A 18 7.19 17.05 -5.47
C GLN A 18 8.29 17.14 -4.41
N ALA A 19 8.21 16.31 -3.36
CA ALA A 19 9.19 16.25 -2.29
C ALA A 19 10.46 15.45 -2.64
N GLY A 20 10.51 14.78 -3.79
CA GLY A 20 11.62 13.90 -4.17
C GLY A 20 11.72 12.64 -3.29
N VAL A 21 10.61 12.20 -2.69
CA VAL A 21 10.53 11.00 -1.84
C VAL A 21 9.87 9.87 -2.62
N ALA A 22 10.37 8.65 -2.48
CA ALA A 22 9.79 7.49 -3.15
C ALA A 22 8.41 7.13 -2.58
N TYR A 23 7.44 6.95 -3.48
CA TYR A 23 6.09 6.48 -3.13
C TYR A 23 6.02 4.95 -3.22
N VAL A 24 5.64 4.28 -2.13
CA VAL A 24 5.42 2.83 -2.11
C VAL A 24 3.94 2.56 -2.38
N ASP A 25 3.60 2.19 -3.62
CA ASP A 25 2.22 1.89 -3.97
C ASP A 25 1.80 0.48 -3.50
N ILE A 26 1.04 0.43 -2.41
CA ILE A 26 0.44 -0.81 -1.87
C ILE A 26 -1.01 -1.03 -2.33
N THR A 27 -1.58 -0.10 -3.10
CA THR A 27 -3.01 -0.06 -3.45
C THR A 27 -3.47 -1.35 -4.12
N GLY A 28 -2.64 -1.90 -5.02
CA GLY A 28 -2.93 -3.15 -5.72
C GLY A 28 -3.02 -4.34 -4.77
N LEU A 29 -2.11 -4.43 -3.80
CA LEU A 29 -2.08 -5.50 -2.80
C LEU A 29 -3.37 -5.50 -1.97
N THR A 30 -3.80 -4.32 -1.51
CA THR A 30 -5.05 -4.15 -0.74
C THR A 30 -6.29 -4.54 -1.55
N ARG A 31 -6.34 -4.22 -2.86
CA ARG A 31 -7.49 -4.62 -3.70
C ARG A 31 -7.59 -6.13 -3.85
N ILE A 32 -6.46 -6.79 -4.09
CA ILE A 32 -6.41 -8.24 -4.28
C ILE A 32 -6.81 -8.97 -2.98
N ALA A 33 -6.47 -8.40 -1.83
CA ALA A 33 -6.85 -8.93 -0.52
C ALA A 33 -8.35 -8.85 -0.21
N ALA A 34 -9.14 -8.13 -1.01
CA ALA A 34 -10.57 -7.97 -0.75
C ALA A 34 -11.30 -9.33 -0.74
N GLY A 35 -11.95 -9.64 0.39
CA GLY A 35 -12.67 -10.89 0.58
C GLY A 35 -11.85 -12.03 1.21
N ASP A 36 -10.53 -11.87 1.37
CA ASP A 36 -9.70 -12.79 2.15
C ASP A 36 -9.52 -12.25 3.58
N ALA A 37 -10.29 -12.78 4.52
CA ALA A 37 -10.21 -12.37 5.93
C ALA A 37 -8.82 -12.62 6.56
N SER A 38 -7.99 -13.53 6.01
CA SER A 38 -6.64 -13.78 6.51
C SER A 38 -5.64 -12.65 6.20
N GLU A 39 -6.01 -11.74 5.29
CA GLU A 39 -5.22 -10.55 4.94
C GLU A 39 -5.40 -9.41 5.96
N PHE A 40 -6.39 -9.52 6.84
CA PHE A 40 -6.74 -8.52 7.83
C PHE A 40 -6.61 -9.09 9.25
N ALA A 41 -6.39 -8.20 10.21
CA ALA A 41 -6.51 -8.51 11.63
C ALA A 41 -8.00 -8.75 11.99
N PRO A 42 -8.30 -9.34 13.15
CA PRO A 42 -9.68 -9.65 13.55
C PRO A 42 -10.64 -8.46 13.61
N ASP A 43 -10.14 -7.22 13.68
CA ASP A 43 -10.96 -6.01 13.63
C ASP A 43 -11.46 -5.64 12.22
N GLY A 44 -11.00 -6.35 11.19
CA GLY A 44 -11.39 -6.12 9.80
C GLY A 44 -10.88 -4.79 9.22
N LEU A 45 -10.02 -4.07 9.94
CA LEU A 45 -9.48 -2.78 9.55
C LEU A 45 -7.95 -2.83 9.38
N HIS A 46 -7.24 -3.34 10.39
CA HIS A 46 -5.79 -3.46 10.31
C HIS A 46 -5.41 -4.64 9.43
N TYR A 47 -4.23 -4.56 8.83
CA TYR A 47 -3.68 -5.65 8.03
C TYR A 47 -3.07 -6.72 8.94
N SER A 48 -3.18 -7.99 8.54
CA SER A 48 -2.51 -9.08 9.24
C SER A 48 -0.99 -9.03 9.01
N GLY A 49 -0.24 -9.80 9.80
CA GLY A 49 1.20 -9.99 9.59
C GLY A 49 1.55 -10.49 8.18
N LYS A 50 0.68 -11.34 7.59
CA LYS A 50 0.78 -11.83 6.21
C LYS A 50 0.74 -10.68 5.21
N HIS A 51 -0.17 -9.73 5.38
CA HIS A 51 -0.31 -8.61 4.46
C HIS A 51 0.79 -7.55 4.68
N MET A 52 1.20 -7.33 5.93
CA MET A 52 2.36 -6.49 6.26
C MET A 52 3.66 -7.00 5.65
N GLN A 53 3.84 -8.33 5.54
CA GLN A 53 4.97 -8.91 4.81
C GLN A 53 4.97 -8.49 3.33
N LYS A 54 3.80 -8.46 2.67
CA LYS A 54 3.68 -8.01 1.27
C LYS A 54 4.02 -6.53 1.12
N TRP A 55 3.63 -5.70 2.08
CA TRP A 55 4.01 -4.28 2.11
C TRP A 55 5.53 -4.12 2.22
N ALA A 56 6.17 -4.87 3.13
CA ALA A 56 7.63 -4.85 3.27
C ALA A 56 8.34 -5.31 1.98
N GLN A 57 7.80 -6.32 1.29
CA GLN A 57 8.32 -6.76 -0.01
C GLN A 57 8.17 -5.68 -1.09
N GLN A 58 7.03 -4.99 -1.14
CA GLN A 58 6.81 -3.88 -2.07
C GLN A 58 7.77 -2.72 -1.79
N ALA A 59 7.96 -2.36 -0.53
CA ALA A 59 8.91 -1.33 -0.13
C ALA A 59 10.35 -1.70 -0.52
N LEU A 60 10.75 -2.97 -0.34
CA LEU A 60 12.05 -3.46 -0.78
C LEU A 60 12.23 -3.32 -2.30
N LEU A 61 11.21 -3.65 -3.10
CA LEU A 61 11.25 -3.46 -4.55
C LEU A 61 11.41 -1.99 -4.92
N THR A 62 10.65 -1.09 -4.29
CA THR A 62 10.77 0.35 -4.51
C THR A 62 12.17 0.86 -4.17
N VAL A 63 12.75 0.47 -3.03
CA VAL A 63 14.09 0.93 -2.65
C VAL A 63 15.16 0.40 -3.60
N LYS A 64 15.02 -0.83 -4.11
CA LYS A 64 15.97 -1.40 -5.09
C LYS A 64 16.02 -0.62 -6.41
N THR A 65 15.01 0.16 -6.77
CA THR A 65 15.06 1.01 -7.97
C THR A 65 15.76 2.34 -7.75
N LEU A 66 16.16 2.64 -6.51
CA LEU A 66 16.83 3.89 -6.11
C LEU A 66 18.34 3.72 -5.88
N LEU A 67 18.84 2.49 -5.91
CA LEU A 67 20.25 2.11 -5.73
C LEU A 67 20.88 1.77 -7.08
#